data_AF-A0A392P545-F1
#
_entry.id   AF-A0A392P545-F1
#
_cell.length_a   1.000
_cell.length_b   1.000
_cell.length_c   1.000
_cell.angle_alpha   90.00
_cell.angle_beta   90.00
_cell.angle_gamma   90.00
#
_symmetry.space_group_name_H-M   'P 1'
#
loop_
_entity.id
_entity.type
_entity.pdbx_description
1 polymer ?
#
loop_
_entity_poly.entity_id
_entity_poly.type
_entity_poly.pdbx_seq_one_letter_code
_entity_poly.pdbx_strand_id
1 'polypeptide(L)' 'VLAATQTPGEAGNKWFQGTADAVRQFTWIFEDAKNINVENVLILAGDHLYRMDYMDLVQSHVDRNADITISCAAVGDR' A
#
# COMPACT_ATOMS: atom_id res chain seq x y z
N VAL A 1 -9.07 3.86 5.20
CA VAL A 1 -8.65 3.93 3.78
C VAL A 1 -7.95 5.26 3.59
N LEU A 2 -6.69 5.24 3.16
CA LEU A 2 -5.93 6.44 2.82
C LEU A 2 -5.91 6.57 1.32
N ALA A 3 -6.29 7.73 0.81
CA ALA A 3 -6.20 8.08 -0.60
C ALA A 3 -5.23 9.24 -0.74
N ALA A 4 -4.43 9.23 -1.79
CA ALA A 4 -3.61 10.38 -2.15
C ALA A 4 -4.54 11.50 -2.66
N THR A 5 -4.85 12.47 -1.80
CA THR A 5 -5.71 13.61 -2.16
C THR A 5 -4.85 14.83 -2.49
N GLN A 6 -5.20 15.57 -3.55
CA GLN A 6 -4.52 16.80 -3.93
C GLN A 6 -5.05 17.97 -3.09
N THR A 7 -4.14 18.78 -2.52
CA THR A 7 -4.48 20.00 -1.78
C THR A 7 -3.98 21.21 -2.58
N PRO A 8 -4.86 22.15 -3.01
CA PRO A 8 -4.41 23.37 -3.68
C PRO A 8 -3.67 24.32 -2.71
N GLY A 9 -2.66 25.06 -3.20
CA GLY A 9 -1.92 26.09 -2.43
C GLY A 9 -0.39 25.90 -2.48
N GLU A 10 0.38 26.73 -1.75
CA GLU A 10 1.86 26.58 -1.66
C GLU A 10 2.28 25.23 -1.04
N ALA A 11 1.45 24.63 -0.20
CA ALA A 11 1.59 23.25 0.26
C ALA A 11 1.40 22.21 -0.86
N GLY A 12 0.65 22.57 -1.91
CA GLY A 12 0.48 21.81 -3.13
C GLY A 12 1.72 21.81 -4.04
N ASN A 13 2.76 22.62 -3.78
CA ASN A 13 4.04 22.49 -4.49
C ASN A 13 4.91 21.34 -3.98
N LYS A 14 4.57 20.72 -2.84
CA LYS A 14 5.22 19.50 -2.33
C LYS A 14 4.39 18.28 -2.72
N TRP A 15 4.24 18.06 -4.02
CA TRP A 15 3.65 16.84 -4.55
C TRP A 15 4.39 15.62 -4.00
N PHE A 16 3.67 14.51 -3.81
CA PHE A 16 4.31 13.23 -3.57
C PHE A 16 5.31 12.96 -4.70
N GLN A 17 6.55 12.68 -4.35
CA GLN A 17 7.61 12.37 -5.33
C GLN A 17 7.49 10.95 -5.91
N GLY A 18 6.42 10.24 -5.55
CA GLY A 18 6.09 8.88 -5.98
C GLY A 18 5.14 8.20 -5.00
N THR A 19 4.71 6.98 -5.32
CA THR A 19 3.83 6.17 -4.45
C THR A 19 4.47 5.84 -3.10
N ALA A 20 5.78 5.55 -3.09
CA ALA A 20 6.53 5.34 -1.86
C ALA A 20 6.64 6.62 -1.01
N ASP A 21 6.79 7.78 -1.65
CA ASP A 21 6.83 9.07 -0.95
C ASP A 21 5.48 9.39 -0.31
N ALA A 22 4.37 9.01 -0.96
CA ALA A 22 3.05 9.12 -0.37
C ALA A 22 2.95 8.32 0.94
N VAL A 23 3.37 7.05 0.94
CA VAL A 23 3.38 6.23 2.17
C VAL A 23 4.28 6.86 3.25
N ARG A 24 5.47 7.34 2.86
CA ARG A 24 6.44 7.98 3.76
C ARG A 24 5.90 9.25 4.42
N GLN A 25 5.16 10.08 3.68
CA GLN A 25 4.55 11.28 4.26
C GLN A 25 3.44 10.96 5.27
N PHE A 26 2.88 9.75 5.21
CA PHE A 26 1.87 9.24 6.14
C PHE A 26 2.43 8.31 7.22
N THR A 27 3.75 8.26 7.45
CA THR A 27 4.35 7.33 8.44
C THR A 27 3.78 7.49 9.85
N TRP A 28 3.37 8.69 10.23
CA TRP A 28 2.74 8.99 11.53
C TRP A 28 1.49 8.14 11.81
N ILE A 29 0.84 7.60 10.77
CA ILE A 29 -0.33 6.73 10.91
C ILE A 29 0.07 5.38 11.49
N PHE A 30 1.26 4.87 11.15
CA PHE A 30 1.76 3.61 11.72
C PHE A 30 2.20 3.79 13.18
N GLU A 31 2.52 5.02 13.58
CA GLU A 31 2.95 5.38 14.94
C GLU A 31 1.76 5.67 15.88
N ASP A 32 0.53 5.78 15.36
CA ASP A 32 -0.68 5.96 16.17
C ASP A 32 -0.86 4.74 17.10
N ALA A 33 -1.15 4.99 18.38
CA ALA A 33 -1.39 3.96 19.39
C ALA A 33 -2.49 2.95 19.00
N LYS A 34 -3.41 3.33 18.11
CA LYS A 34 -4.42 2.41 17.58
C LYS A 34 -3.87 1.40 16.56
N ASN A 35 -2.76 1.72 15.91
CA ASN A 35 -2.18 0.95 14.82
C ASN A 35 -0.88 0.23 15.23
N ILE A 36 -0.42 0.39 16.48
CA ILE A 36 0.83 -0.18 16.99
C ILE A 36 0.88 -1.72 16.94
N ASN A 37 -0.28 -2.39 16.94
CA ASN A 37 -0.40 -3.85 16.85
C ASN A 37 -0.67 -4.35 15.41
N VAL A 38 -0.50 -3.50 14.40
CA VAL A 38 -0.62 -3.92 13.00
C VAL A 38 0.68 -4.62 12.58
N GLU A 39 0.61 -5.93 12.36
CA GLU A 39 1.77 -6.73 11.95
C GLU A 39 2.03 -6.67 10.44
N ASN A 40 0.98 -6.49 9.63
CA ASN A 40 1.06 -6.56 8.17
C ASN A 40 0.36 -5.36 7.54
N VAL A 41 1.01 -4.73 6.55
CA VAL A 41 0.47 -3.59 5.80
C VAL A 41 0.25 -3.98 4.34
N LEU A 42 -1.00 -3.88 3.88
CA LEU A 42 -1.38 -4.17 2.50
C LEU A 42 -1.44 -2.88 1.67
N ILE A 43 -0.64 -2.81 0.60
CA ILE A 43 -0.61 -1.67 -0.33
C ILE A 43 -1.31 -2.08 -1.62
N LEU A 44 -2.33 -1.31 -2.04
CA LEU A 44 -3.15 -1.61 -3.22
C LEU A 44 -3.16 -0.43 -4.21
N ALA A 45 -3.11 -0.77 -5.50
CA ALA A 45 -3.38 0.17 -6.58
C ALA A 45 -4.90 0.36 -6.73
N GLY A 46 -5.37 1.60 -6.60
CA GLY A 46 -6.81 1.91 -6.60
C GLY A 46 -7.43 2.11 -7.98
N ASP A 47 -6.62 2.04 -9.04
CA ASP A 47 -7.00 2.25 -10.44
C ASP A 47 -7.26 0.95 -11.21
N HIS A 48 -6.98 -0.21 -10.60
CA HIS A 48 -7.23 -1.52 -11.19
C HIS A 48 -8.63 -2.05 -10.82
N LEU A 49 -9.40 -2.48 -11.82
CA LEU A 49 -10.64 -3.23 -11.61
C LEU A 49 -10.37 -4.74 -11.63
N TYR A 50 -10.40 -5.38 -10.47
CA TYR A 50 -10.21 -6.81 -10.31
C TYR A 50 -10.94 -7.33 -9.07
N ARG A 51 -11.01 -8.66 -8.94
CA ARG A 51 -11.51 -9.33 -7.74
C ARG A 51 -10.43 -10.28 -7.22
N MET A 52 -10.05 -10.10 -5.97
CA MET A 52 -9.04 -10.91 -5.29
C MET A 52 -9.45 -11.08 -3.83
N ASP A 53 -9.23 -12.27 -3.27
CA ASP A 53 -9.21 -12.47 -1.82
C ASP A 53 -7.80 -12.15 -1.31
N TYR A 54 -7.67 -11.09 -0.52
CA TYR A 54 -6.36 -10.68 0.01
C TYR A 54 -5.88 -11.58 1.15
N MET A 55 -6.77 -12.36 1.78
CA MET A 55 -6.37 -13.27 2.85
C MET A 55 -5.43 -14.35 2.34
N ASP A 56 -5.62 -14.83 1.10
CA ASP A 56 -4.71 -15.80 0.47
C ASP A 56 -3.29 -15.23 0.32
N LEU A 57 -3.18 -13.94 -0.04
CA LEU A 57 -1.91 -13.24 -0.18
C LEU A 57 -1.22 -13.05 1.19
N VAL A 58 -1.98 -12.61 2.18
CA VAL A 58 -1.47 -12.40 3.55
C VAL A 58 -1.04 -13.73 4.17
N GLN A 59 -1.82 -14.79 4.00
CA GLN A 59 -1.46 -16.11 4.52
C GLN A 59 -0.17 -16.62 3.87
N SER A 60 -0.03 -16.50 2.54
CA SER A 60 1.23 -16.87 1.87
C SER A 60 2.42 -16.01 2.33
N HIS A 61 2.21 -14.76 2.73
CA HIS A 61 3.26 -13.91 3.27
C HIS A 61 3.74 -14.42 4.64
N VAL A 62 2.79 -14.71 5.54
CA VAL A 62 3.05 -15.23 6.89
C VAL A 62 3.68 -16.62 6.85
N ASP A 63 3.12 -17.54 6.05
CA ASP A 63 3.60 -18.92 5.94
C ASP A 63 5.04 -19.02 5.44
N ARG A 64 5.45 -18.06 4.59
CA ARG A 64 6.81 -17.97 4.05
C ARG A 64 7.74 -17.15 4.93
N ASN A 65 7.22 -16.51 5.99
CA ASN A 65 7.93 -15.53 6.80
C ASN A 65 8.69 -14.51 5.92
N ALA A 66 8.00 -13.99 4.90
CA ALA A 66 8.59 -13.11 3.90
C ALA A 66 8.65 -11.67 4.43
N ASP A 67 9.70 -10.92 4.10
CA ASP A 67 9.74 -9.48 4.42
C ASP A 67 8.76 -8.67 3.55
N ILE A 68 8.60 -9.09 2.28
CA ILE A 68 7.74 -8.45 1.28
C ILE A 68 7.12 -9.54 0.39
N THR A 69 5.85 -9.39 0.04
CA THR A 69 5.18 -10.25 -0.94
C THR A 69 4.50 -9.40 -2.02
N ILE A 70 4.70 -9.80 -3.28
CA ILE A 70 4.17 -9.09 -4.45
C ILE A 70 3.24 -10.06 -5.20
N SER A 71 2.00 -9.63 -5.44
CA SER A 71 1.05 -10.37 -6.28
C SER A 71 1.32 -10.06 -7.76
N CYS A 72 1.57 -11.10 -8.55
CA CYS A 72 1.85 -10.99 -9.98
C CYS A 72 0.88 -11.87 -10.78
N ALA A 73 0.23 -11.29 -11.78
CA ALA A 73 -0.53 -12.03 -12.78
C ALA A 73 0.34 -12.24 -14.02
N ALA A 74 0.42 -13.47 -14.51
CA ALA A 74 1.09 -13.75 -15.78
C ALA A 74 0.31 -13.09 -16.92
N VAL A 75 1.01 -12.29 -17.73
CA VAL A 75 0.48 -11.79 -19.00
C VAL A 75 0.91 -12.81 -20.05
N GLY A 76 -0.04 -13.35 -20.81
CA GLY A 76 0.26 -14.40 -21.80
C GLY A 76 1.32 -13.96 -22.82
N ASP A 77 2.05 -14.94 -23.34
CA ASP A 77 2.99 -14.73 -24.44
C ASP A 77 2.21 -14.30 -25.69
N ARG A 78 2.61 -13.18 -26.29
CA ARG A 78 2.14 -12.77 -27.61
C ARG A 78 2.78 -13.59 -28.71
#